data_AF-A0A1H8DBY2-F1
#
_entry.id   AF-A0A1H8DBY2-F1
#
_cell.length_a   1.000
_cell.length_b   1.000
_cell.length_c   1.000
_cell.angle_alpha   90.00
_cell.angle_beta   90.00
_cell.angle_gamma   90.00
#
_symmetry.space_group_name_H-M   'P 1'
#
loop_
_entity.id
_entity.type
_entity.pdbx_description
1 polymer ?
#
loop_
_entity_poly.entity_id
_entity_poly.type
_entity_poly.pdbx_seq_one_letter_code
_entity_poly.pdbx_strand_id
1 'polypeptide(L)'
;MMQQLKVVCNTVVLIFILSAANAVAEDDHDHDHDHGHELHEGDINPWRVGAEIFTDSVLFETDFGDLGGGPFVTDDPGVDVNVQAGAFTPGNWLRFQPVGQLLYWDGAQWTDVVPNGERIEITDILSNVTSFNTSGVSETAGVIGEVDSNGSVHEHLSFTIFDASNSPGGSAGAYRIQFKLFESLPQSNTSVSIAASPIAIVFNRGLETESFELAVSAADALDNNAVFVAETGLLTIQHVNALGTVYKVKMQYSGNNQFQLIEAEEIIDAH
;
A
#
# COMPACT_ATOMS: atom_id res chain seq x y z
N MET A 1 -46.97 -4.92 36.61
CA MET A 1 -46.23 -4.36 37.75
C MET A 1 -44.86 -3.99 37.23
N MET A 2 -44.66 -2.72 36.88
CA MET A 2 -43.41 -2.18 36.31
C MET A 2 -42.35 -2.05 37.40
N GLN A 3 -41.11 -2.45 37.13
CA GLN A 3 -39.94 -1.91 37.82
C GLN A 3 -39.14 -1.10 36.80
N GLN A 4 -39.16 0.22 36.98
CA GLN A 4 -38.31 1.15 36.27
C GLN A 4 -36.91 1.13 36.89
N LEU A 5 -35.90 0.94 36.04
CA LEU A 5 -34.50 1.12 36.41
C LEU A 5 -34.15 2.61 36.20
N LYS A 6 -33.87 3.31 37.29
CA LYS A 6 -33.33 4.67 37.29
C LYS A 6 -31.85 4.61 36.90
N VAL A 7 -31.50 5.14 35.73
CA VAL A 7 -30.11 5.49 35.41
C VAL A 7 -29.90 6.94 35.88
N VAL A 8 -29.01 7.10 36.86
CA VAL A 8 -28.60 8.40 37.38
C VAL A 8 -27.48 8.95 36.51
N CYS A 9 -27.70 10.18 36.04
CA CYS A 9 -26.78 10.99 35.25
C CYS A 9 -25.53 11.31 36.07
N ASN A 10 -24.35 10.85 35.63
CA ASN A 10 -23.06 11.32 36.14
C ASN A 10 -22.41 12.24 35.11
N THR A 11 -22.40 13.52 35.43
CA THR A 11 -21.70 14.57 34.69
C THR A 11 -20.20 14.40 34.91
N VAL A 12 -19.46 14.01 33.87
CA VAL A 12 -17.99 14.07 33.86
C VAL A 12 -17.58 15.44 33.36
N VAL A 13 -16.93 16.21 34.22
CA VAL A 13 -16.28 17.49 33.87
C VAL A 13 -14.90 17.16 33.33
N LEU A 14 -14.68 17.38 32.04
CA LEU A 14 -13.37 17.24 31.39
C LEU A 14 -12.62 18.57 31.50
N ILE A 15 -11.52 18.59 32.24
CA ILE A 15 -10.63 19.74 32.39
C ILE A 15 -9.53 19.62 31.34
N PHE A 16 -9.50 20.53 30.37
CA PHE A 16 -8.38 20.68 29.44
C PHE A 16 -7.23 21.41 30.14
N ILE A 17 -6.08 20.76 30.25
CA ILE A 17 -4.81 21.41 30.63
C ILE A 17 -4.04 21.67 29.33
N LEU A 18 -3.97 22.94 28.91
CA LEU A 18 -3.05 23.38 27.87
C LEU A 18 -1.63 23.44 28.45
N SER A 19 -0.76 22.53 28.03
CA SER A 19 0.69 22.68 28.18
C SER A 19 1.26 23.20 26.86
N ALA A 20 1.62 24.48 26.85
CA ALA A 20 2.45 25.06 25.78
C ALA A 20 3.88 24.55 25.96
N ALA A 21 4.34 23.68 25.05
CA ALA A 21 5.75 23.35 24.92
C ALA A 21 6.40 24.43 24.05
N ASN A 22 7.27 25.23 24.65
CA ASN A 22 8.22 26.06 23.92
C ASN A 22 9.27 25.12 23.31
N ALA A 23 9.27 24.96 21.99
CA ALA A 23 10.42 24.40 21.29
C ALA A 23 11.50 25.49 21.23
N VAL A 24 12.57 25.28 21.99
CA VAL A 24 13.86 25.95 21.81
C VAL A 24 14.53 25.23 20.65
N ALA A 25 14.89 25.98 19.61
CA ALA A 25 15.79 25.48 18.57
C ALA A 25 17.19 25.31 19.19
N GLU A 26 17.66 24.07 19.29
CA GLU A 26 19.06 23.77 19.51
C GLU A 26 19.72 23.52 18.15
N ASP A 27 20.61 24.43 17.81
CA ASP A 27 21.64 24.35 16.78
C ASP A 27 22.72 23.38 17.29
N ASP A 28 22.87 22.22 16.65
CA ASP A 28 23.94 21.29 16.99
C ASP A 28 24.62 20.76 15.71
N HIS A 29 25.73 21.43 15.41
CA HIS A 29 27.04 20.87 15.10
C HIS A 29 27.15 19.62 14.20
N ASP A 30 27.55 19.90 12.96
CA ASP A 30 28.37 19.07 12.07
C ASP A 30 29.36 18.18 12.82
N HIS A 31 29.15 16.86 12.73
CA HIS A 31 30.20 15.85 12.85
C HIS A 31 29.87 14.68 11.91
N ASP A 32 30.29 14.87 10.66
CA ASP A 32 30.60 13.83 9.67
C ASP A 32 31.44 12.72 10.33
N HIS A 33 30.84 11.54 10.53
CA HIS A 33 31.47 10.22 10.51
C HIS A 33 30.41 9.10 10.50
N ASP A 34 30.43 8.31 9.41
CA ASP A 34 29.62 7.13 9.08
C ASP A 34 28.36 7.42 8.25
N HIS A 35 28.54 7.57 6.93
CA HIS A 35 27.43 7.48 5.97
C HIS A 35 26.95 6.03 5.88
N GLY A 36 26.28 5.56 6.93
CA GLY A 36 25.25 4.54 6.74
C GLY A 36 24.25 5.09 5.73
N HIS A 37 23.83 4.28 4.76
CA HIS A 37 22.70 4.64 3.89
C HIS A 37 21.48 4.84 4.82
N GLU A 38 21.18 6.09 5.16
CA GLU A 38 19.98 6.44 5.93
C GLU A 38 18.80 6.31 4.99
N LEU A 39 17.98 5.29 5.22
CA LEU A 39 16.78 5.05 4.44
C LEU A 39 15.79 6.21 4.66
N HIS A 40 15.17 6.65 3.58
CA HIS A 40 14.13 7.68 3.65
C HIS A 40 12.86 7.16 4.34
N GLU A 41 12.37 7.88 5.35
CA GLU A 41 11.12 7.54 6.04
C GLU A 41 9.93 7.67 5.07
N GLY A 42 9.12 6.62 4.98
CA GLY A 42 7.95 6.56 4.09
C GLY A 42 8.21 5.93 2.72
N ASP A 43 9.48 5.78 2.32
CA ASP A 43 9.84 5.06 1.09
C ASP A 43 9.61 3.55 1.24
N ILE A 44 9.37 2.88 0.12
CA ILE A 44 9.41 1.43 0.06
C ILE A 44 10.86 1.01 0.19
N ASN A 45 11.19 0.22 1.21
CA ASN A 45 12.56 -0.26 1.43
C ASN A 45 12.73 -1.74 1.07
N PRO A 46 12.93 -2.10 -0.21
CA PRO A 46 13.12 -3.48 -0.59
C PRO A 46 14.53 -3.98 -0.30
N TRP A 47 14.65 -5.27 0.00
CA TRP A 47 15.92 -5.99 0.00
C TRP A 47 15.77 -7.38 -0.59
N ARG A 48 16.90 -7.98 -0.95
CA ARG A 48 16.93 -9.29 -1.62
C ARG A 48 17.62 -10.35 -0.77
N VAL A 49 17.02 -11.55 -0.71
CA VAL A 49 17.67 -12.77 -0.21
C VAL A 49 17.55 -13.86 -1.27
N GLY A 50 18.66 -14.27 -1.88
CA GLY A 50 18.63 -15.28 -2.94
C GLY A 50 17.94 -14.73 -4.19
N ALA A 51 16.75 -15.21 -4.57
CA ALA A 51 15.95 -14.67 -5.68
C ALA A 51 14.65 -14.00 -5.18
N GLU A 52 14.44 -13.94 -3.87
CA GLU A 52 13.25 -13.39 -3.24
C GLU A 52 13.49 -11.94 -2.85
N ILE A 53 12.45 -11.11 -3.01
CA ILE A 53 12.44 -9.71 -2.60
C ILE A 53 11.48 -9.57 -1.43
N PHE A 54 11.94 -8.86 -0.41
CA PHE A 54 11.19 -8.49 0.77
C PHE A 54 11.11 -6.96 0.85
N THR A 55 10.13 -6.46 1.59
CA THR A 55 9.92 -5.05 1.88
C THR A 55 9.67 -4.89 3.38
N ASP A 56 9.89 -3.69 3.89
CA ASP A 56 9.74 -3.30 5.28
C ASP A 56 8.26 -3.25 5.72
N SER A 57 7.37 -2.94 4.78
CA SER A 57 5.92 -3.04 4.91
C SER A 57 5.29 -3.68 3.67
N VAL A 58 4.04 -4.12 3.79
CA VAL A 58 3.19 -4.55 2.66
C VAL A 58 2.15 -3.49 2.27
N LEU A 59 2.02 -2.43 3.08
CA LEU A 59 1.09 -1.33 2.89
C LEU A 59 1.83 -0.01 3.11
N PHE A 60 1.70 0.89 2.14
CA PHE A 60 2.29 2.22 2.15
C PHE A 60 1.21 3.29 1.97
N GLU A 61 1.48 4.48 2.48
CA GLU A 61 0.55 5.60 2.49
C GLU A 61 1.18 6.80 1.79
N THR A 62 0.38 7.59 1.09
CA THR A 62 0.82 8.81 0.43
C THR A 62 -0.37 9.75 0.20
N ASP A 63 -0.13 10.98 -0.25
CA ASP A 63 -1.17 11.99 -0.48
C ASP A 63 -1.03 12.65 -1.87
N PHE A 64 -2.10 12.63 -2.67
CA PHE A 64 -2.17 13.34 -3.96
C PHE A 64 -2.22 14.88 -3.85
N GLY A 65 -2.13 15.41 -2.64
CA GLY A 65 -2.05 16.82 -2.30
C GLY A 65 -0.75 17.20 -1.61
N ASP A 66 0.29 16.36 -1.66
CA ASP A 66 1.60 16.73 -1.15
C ASP A 66 2.17 17.98 -1.87
N LEU A 67 3.11 18.66 -1.20
CA LEU A 67 3.68 19.90 -1.72
C LEU A 67 4.70 19.65 -2.85
N GLY A 68 5.23 18.43 -2.99
CA GLY A 68 6.31 18.06 -3.91
C GLY A 68 5.83 17.79 -5.33
N GLY A 69 4.76 17.00 -5.48
CA GLY A 69 4.15 16.61 -6.75
C GLY A 69 3.16 17.65 -7.29
N GLY A 70 2.54 18.43 -6.41
CA GLY A 70 1.50 19.40 -6.78
C GLY A 70 0.10 18.77 -6.84
N PRO A 71 -0.91 19.50 -7.33
CA PRO A 71 -2.29 19.02 -7.24
C PRO A 71 -2.50 17.75 -8.08
N PHE A 72 -2.97 16.68 -7.43
CA PHE A 72 -3.34 15.38 -8.03
C PHE A 72 -2.14 14.54 -8.49
N VAL A 73 -0.95 14.86 -7.99
CA VAL A 73 0.30 14.20 -8.30
C VAL A 73 1.09 14.02 -7.01
N THR A 74 1.77 12.89 -6.88
CA THR A 74 2.76 12.64 -5.83
C THR A 74 3.92 11.86 -6.43
N ASP A 75 5.11 12.01 -5.88
CA ASP A 75 6.26 11.16 -6.17
C ASP A 75 6.63 10.22 -4.99
N ASP A 76 5.72 10.14 -4.01
CA ASP A 76 5.80 9.29 -2.84
C ASP A 76 4.79 8.11 -2.90
N PRO A 77 5.12 6.95 -2.31
CA PRO A 77 6.41 6.63 -1.71
C PRO A 77 7.50 6.48 -2.79
N GLY A 78 8.72 6.90 -2.46
CA GLY A 78 9.91 6.53 -3.23
C GLY A 78 10.26 5.05 -3.06
N VAL A 79 11.31 4.62 -3.74
CA VAL A 79 11.91 3.30 -3.54
C VAL A 79 13.37 3.48 -3.18
N ASP A 80 13.74 3.01 -1.99
CA ASP A 80 15.07 3.14 -1.43
C ASP A 80 15.56 1.78 -0.90
N VAL A 81 16.47 1.13 -1.64
CA VAL A 81 16.94 -0.23 -1.34
C VAL A 81 17.71 -0.30 -0.02
N ASN A 82 17.28 -1.21 0.86
CA ASN A 82 18.01 -1.56 2.08
C ASN A 82 19.17 -2.52 1.78
N VAL A 83 20.29 -1.93 1.33
CA VAL A 83 21.51 -2.68 0.98
C VAL A 83 22.11 -3.43 2.18
N GLN A 84 21.91 -2.95 3.41
CA GLN A 84 22.39 -3.59 4.63
C GLN A 84 21.65 -4.91 4.90
N ALA A 85 20.35 -4.99 4.60
CA ALA A 85 19.55 -6.21 4.70
C ALA A 85 19.78 -7.16 3.51
N GLY A 86 20.05 -6.62 2.32
CA GLY A 86 20.40 -7.41 1.15
C GLY A 86 20.39 -6.61 -0.16
N ALA A 87 21.58 -6.41 -0.71
CA ALA A 87 21.78 -5.73 -1.99
C ALA A 87 21.22 -6.51 -3.20
N PHE A 88 20.77 -5.76 -4.21
CA PHE A 88 20.42 -6.29 -5.53
C PHE A 88 21.66 -6.52 -6.40
N THR A 89 21.51 -7.14 -7.57
CA THR A 89 22.67 -7.37 -8.47
C THR A 89 22.97 -6.10 -9.26
N PRO A 90 24.20 -5.55 -9.19
CA PRO A 90 24.59 -4.38 -9.98
C PRO A 90 24.32 -4.53 -11.48
N GLY A 91 23.78 -3.46 -12.08
CA GLY A 91 23.41 -3.36 -13.49
C GLY A 91 22.06 -4.01 -13.86
N ASN A 92 21.49 -4.84 -13.00
CA ASN A 92 20.11 -5.31 -13.19
C ASN A 92 19.13 -4.15 -12.99
N TRP A 93 17.88 -4.34 -13.39
CA TRP A 93 16.81 -3.37 -13.17
C TRP A 93 15.86 -3.84 -12.09
N LEU A 94 15.56 -2.96 -11.13
CA LEU A 94 14.44 -3.11 -10.21
C LEU A 94 13.17 -2.61 -10.90
N ARG A 95 12.09 -3.40 -10.81
CA ARG A 95 10.87 -3.21 -11.58
C ARG A 95 9.64 -3.48 -10.73
N PHE A 96 8.51 -2.94 -11.18
CA PHE A 96 7.20 -3.27 -10.63
C PHE A 96 6.29 -3.88 -11.69
N GLN A 97 5.52 -4.89 -11.29
CA GLN A 97 4.43 -5.46 -12.10
C GLN A 97 3.10 -5.06 -11.45
N PRO A 98 2.25 -4.25 -12.11
CA PRO A 98 0.93 -3.93 -11.59
C PRO A 98 0.06 -5.19 -11.47
N VAL A 99 -0.77 -5.25 -10.44
CA VAL A 99 -1.72 -6.36 -10.21
C VAL A 99 -3.07 -5.84 -9.71
N GLY A 100 -4.12 -6.64 -9.93
CA GLY A 100 -5.46 -6.31 -9.45
C GLY A 100 -6.12 -5.20 -10.25
N GLN A 101 -6.60 -4.19 -9.55
CA GLN A 101 -7.37 -3.06 -10.09
C GLN A 101 -7.35 -1.90 -9.08
N LEU A 102 -7.84 -0.72 -9.50
CA LEU A 102 -8.06 0.41 -8.61
C LEU A 102 -9.23 0.12 -7.66
N LEU A 103 -9.02 0.33 -6.36
CA LEU A 103 -10.09 0.35 -5.36
C LEU A 103 -10.28 1.76 -4.79
N TYR A 104 -11.51 2.05 -4.40
CA TYR A 104 -11.92 3.31 -3.78
C TYR A 104 -12.59 3.06 -2.43
N TRP A 105 -12.21 3.86 -1.45
CA TRP A 105 -12.85 3.89 -0.13
C TRP A 105 -14.06 4.82 -0.15
N ASP A 106 -15.25 4.25 0.04
CA ASP A 106 -16.51 5.00 0.03
C ASP A 106 -16.87 5.63 1.39
N GLY A 107 -15.99 5.51 2.39
CA GLY A 107 -16.24 5.89 3.78
C GLY A 107 -16.58 4.72 4.70
N ALA A 108 -16.86 3.54 4.16
CA ALA A 108 -17.22 2.34 4.93
C ALA A 108 -16.52 1.05 4.46
N GLN A 109 -16.27 0.91 3.16
CA GLN A 109 -15.63 -0.27 2.59
C GLN A 109 -14.82 0.09 1.33
N TRP A 110 -13.87 -0.77 1.00
CA TRP A 110 -13.17 -0.72 -0.29
C TRP A 110 -14.05 -1.30 -1.39
N THR A 111 -14.24 -0.55 -2.47
CA THR A 111 -15.08 -0.92 -3.61
C THR A 111 -14.34 -0.79 -4.92
N ASP A 112 -14.84 -1.45 -5.96
CA ASP A 112 -14.42 -1.31 -7.36
C ASP A 112 -15.21 -0.25 -8.13
N VAL A 113 -15.88 0.66 -7.42
CA VAL A 113 -16.67 1.74 -8.02
C VAL A 113 -16.06 3.06 -7.60
N VAL A 114 -15.58 3.81 -8.60
CA VAL A 114 -15.01 5.15 -8.41
C VAL A 114 -16.03 6.22 -8.83
N PRO A 115 -16.15 7.37 -8.13
CA PRO A 115 -17.26 8.29 -8.34
C PRO A 115 -17.29 9.01 -9.70
N ASN A 116 -16.14 9.26 -10.31
CA ASN A 116 -15.97 10.04 -11.54
C ASN A 116 -15.08 9.31 -12.57
N GLY A 117 -15.13 7.98 -12.60
CA GLY A 117 -14.35 7.17 -13.54
C GLY A 117 -12.84 7.35 -13.39
N GLU A 118 -12.38 7.55 -12.15
CA GLU A 118 -10.99 7.81 -11.83
C GLU A 118 -10.06 6.65 -12.23
N ARG A 119 -8.82 7.02 -12.54
CA ARG A 119 -7.70 6.09 -12.68
C ARG A 119 -6.45 6.70 -12.06
N ILE A 120 -5.53 5.85 -11.63
CA ILE A 120 -4.19 6.24 -11.22
C ILE A 120 -3.21 5.79 -12.31
N GLU A 121 -2.24 6.63 -12.62
CA GLU A 121 -1.14 6.32 -13.51
C GLU A 121 0.19 6.45 -12.78
N ILE A 122 1.09 5.50 -13.02
CA ILE A 122 2.49 5.56 -12.62
C ILE A 122 3.32 5.84 -13.86
N THR A 123 4.10 6.91 -13.85
CA THR A 123 5.12 7.19 -14.88
C THR A 123 6.46 6.67 -14.37
N ASP A 124 7.02 5.71 -15.10
CA ASP A 124 8.30 5.06 -14.75
C ASP A 124 9.52 5.91 -15.17
N ILE A 125 10.74 5.52 -14.77
CA ILE A 125 11.96 6.30 -15.10
C ILE A 125 12.28 6.37 -16.60
N LEU A 126 11.64 5.53 -17.42
CA LEU A 126 11.74 5.54 -18.87
C LEU A 126 10.59 6.30 -19.54
N SER A 127 9.76 7.00 -18.74
CA SER A 127 8.55 7.71 -19.18
C SER A 127 7.46 6.81 -19.79
N ASN A 128 7.46 5.52 -19.46
CA ASN A 128 6.32 4.65 -19.76
C ASN A 128 5.23 4.84 -18.70
N VAL A 129 3.98 4.66 -19.11
CA VAL A 129 2.81 4.83 -18.25
C VAL A 129 2.19 3.47 -17.94
N THR A 130 2.00 3.21 -16.65
CA THR A 130 1.21 2.07 -16.14
C THR A 130 -0.08 2.60 -15.54
N SER A 131 -1.24 2.11 -15.99
CA SER A 131 -2.55 2.59 -15.52
C SER A 131 -3.24 1.56 -14.63
N PHE A 132 -3.92 2.07 -13.60
CA PHE A 132 -4.80 1.37 -12.67
C PHE A 132 -6.20 1.98 -12.74
N ASN A 133 -7.19 1.19 -13.14
CA ASN A 133 -8.59 1.59 -13.14
C ASN A 133 -9.46 0.46 -12.57
N THR A 134 -10.76 0.68 -12.43
CA THR A 134 -11.68 -0.29 -11.81
C THR A 134 -11.88 -1.56 -12.63
N SER A 135 -11.52 -1.56 -13.92
CA SER A 135 -11.58 -2.76 -14.79
C SER A 135 -10.28 -3.57 -14.81
N GLY A 136 -9.19 -3.06 -14.20
CA GLY A 136 -7.91 -3.73 -14.13
C GLY A 136 -6.72 -2.79 -14.29
N VAL A 137 -5.59 -3.39 -14.69
CA VAL A 137 -4.30 -2.71 -14.83
C VAL A 137 -3.68 -2.92 -16.21
N SER A 138 -2.73 -2.06 -16.59
CA SER A 138 -1.86 -2.30 -17.75
C SER A 138 -1.07 -3.62 -17.58
N GLU A 139 -0.86 -4.37 -18.67
CA GLU A 139 -0.13 -5.65 -18.60
C GLU A 139 1.40 -5.49 -18.52
N THR A 140 1.92 -4.30 -18.85
CA THR A 140 3.37 -4.05 -18.91
C THR A 140 3.94 -3.66 -17.54
N ALA A 141 5.05 -4.28 -17.16
CA ALA A 141 5.84 -3.90 -16.00
C ALA A 141 6.62 -2.60 -16.22
N GLY A 142 6.59 -1.70 -15.23
CA GLY A 142 7.40 -0.47 -15.22
C GLY A 142 8.82 -0.69 -14.70
N VAL A 143 9.69 0.28 -14.95
CA VAL A 143 11.08 0.31 -14.45
C VAL A 143 11.18 1.30 -13.30
N ILE A 144 11.66 0.83 -12.15
CA ILE A 144 11.95 1.70 -10.99
C ILE A 144 13.32 2.33 -11.17
N GLY A 145 14.35 1.53 -11.42
CA GLY A 145 15.71 2.03 -11.56
C GLY A 145 16.71 0.95 -11.98
N GLU A 146 17.88 1.38 -12.43
CA GLU A 146 19.04 0.51 -12.60
C GLU A 146 19.78 0.40 -11.27
N VAL A 147 20.11 -0.83 -10.88
CA VAL A 147 20.83 -1.13 -9.65
C VAL A 147 22.28 -0.67 -9.79
N ASP A 148 22.73 0.18 -8.88
CA ASP A 148 24.06 0.76 -8.90
C ASP A 148 25.18 -0.25 -8.55
N SER A 149 26.43 0.21 -8.50
CA SER A 149 27.58 -0.64 -8.17
C SER A 149 27.57 -1.19 -6.73
N ASN A 150 26.80 -0.57 -5.83
CA ASN A 150 26.63 -0.99 -4.44
C ASN A 150 25.43 -1.91 -4.26
N GLY A 151 24.64 -2.14 -5.32
CA GLY A 151 23.42 -2.92 -5.27
C GLY A 151 22.20 -2.13 -4.78
N SER A 152 22.28 -0.80 -4.79
CA SER A 152 21.21 0.11 -4.37
C SER A 152 20.39 0.64 -5.56
N VAL A 153 19.18 1.10 -5.27
CA VAL A 153 18.31 1.93 -6.12
C VAL A 153 17.67 2.95 -5.20
N HIS A 154 17.70 4.22 -5.60
CA HIS A 154 16.96 5.30 -4.93
C HIS A 154 16.25 6.14 -5.99
N GLU A 155 14.95 5.90 -6.17
CA GLU A 155 14.17 6.51 -7.25
C GLU A 155 12.76 6.86 -6.77
N HIS A 156 12.27 8.00 -7.23
CA HIS A 156 10.89 8.45 -7.00
C HIS A 156 10.13 8.41 -8.33
N LEU A 157 9.04 7.64 -8.36
CA LEU A 157 8.17 7.53 -9.54
C LEU A 157 6.99 8.49 -9.41
N SER A 158 6.51 9.04 -10.53
CA SER A 158 5.37 9.95 -10.48
C SER A 158 4.05 9.18 -10.53
N PHE A 159 3.22 9.37 -9.51
CA PHE A 159 1.84 8.92 -9.44
C PHE A 159 0.91 10.09 -9.76
N THR A 160 -0.04 9.89 -10.67
CA THR A 160 -1.04 10.91 -11.01
C THR A 160 -2.44 10.32 -11.01
N ILE A 161 -3.40 11.00 -10.38
CA ILE A 161 -4.82 10.64 -10.48
C ILE A 161 -5.50 11.46 -11.56
N PHE A 162 -6.27 10.77 -12.41
CA PHE A 162 -7.06 11.37 -13.48
C PHE A 162 -8.54 11.05 -13.32
N ASP A 163 -9.40 11.94 -13.79
CA ASP A 163 -10.84 11.70 -13.92
C ASP A 163 -11.24 11.13 -15.29
N ALA A 164 -12.53 10.83 -15.46
CA ALA A 164 -13.10 10.34 -16.72
C ALA A 164 -12.94 11.30 -17.91
N SER A 165 -12.66 12.58 -17.67
CA SER A 165 -12.39 13.56 -18.74
C SER A 165 -10.92 13.56 -19.20
N ASN A 166 -10.09 12.69 -18.61
CA ASN A 166 -8.66 12.61 -18.82
C ASN A 166 -7.90 13.87 -18.35
N SER A 167 -8.40 14.52 -17.30
CA SER A 167 -7.74 15.64 -16.65
C SER A 167 -7.19 15.20 -15.30
N PRO A 168 -6.00 15.68 -14.88
CA PRO A 168 -5.54 15.48 -13.50
C PRO A 168 -6.61 15.96 -12.53
N GLY A 169 -7.05 15.07 -11.66
CA GLY A 169 -8.25 15.27 -10.87
C GLY A 169 -8.79 13.95 -10.33
N GLY A 170 -9.65 14.04 -9.33
CA GLY A 170 -10.26 12.89 -8.70
C GLY A 170 -11.15 13.33 -7.55
N SER A 171 -12.19 12.54 -7.28
CA SER A 171 -13.10 12.78 -6.18
C SER A 171 -12.38 12.62 -4.85
N ALA A 172 -12.84 13.33 -3.82
CA ALA A 172 -12.28 13.18 -2.49
C ALA A 172 -12.50 11.76 -1.97
N GLY A 173 -11.50 11.18 -1.32
CA GLY A 173 -11.54 9.81 -0.81
C GLY A 173 -10.15 9.20 -0.66
N ALA A 174 -10.09 7.89 -0.43
CA ALA A 174 -8.85 7.13 -0.48
C ALA A 174 -8.89 6.16 -1.67
N TYR A 175 -7.75 5.99 -2.30
CA TYR A 175 -7.58 5.12 -3.46
C TYR A 175 -6.50 4.09 -3.18
N ARG A 176 -6.65 2.87 -3.67
CA ARG A 176 -5.68 1.80 -3.45
C ARG A 176 -5.27 1.13 -4.74
N ILE A 177 -3.97 0.95 -4.92
CA ILE A 177 -3.37 0.17 -6.00
C ILE A 177 -2.46 -0.92 -5.42
N GLN A 178 -2.09 -1.91 -6.23
CA GLN A 178 -1.12 -2.93 -5.84
C GLN A 178 -0.14 -3.25 -6.97
N PHE A 179 1.10 -3.55 -6.62
CA PHE A 179 2.07 -4.10 -7.55
C PHE A 179 3.04 -5.06 -6.85
N LYS A 180 3.72 -5.88 -7.65
CA LYS A 180 4.79 -6.78 -7.19
C LYS A 180 6.14 -6.23 -7.62
N LEU A 181 7.12 -6.27 -6.73
CA LEU A 181 8.51 -6.00 -7.08
C LEU A 181 9.16 -7.23 -7.72
N PHE A 182 10.01 -7.00 -8.70
CA PHE A 182 10.90 -8.02 -9.23
C PHE A 182 12.18 -7.39 -9.80
N GLU A 183 13.25 -8.15 -9.79
CA GLU A 183 14.51 -7.81 -10.43
C GLU A 183 14.60 -8.48 -11.81
N SER A 184 15.17 -7.80 -12.78
CA SER A 184 15.35 -8.30 -14.14
C SER A 184 16.77 -8.10 -14.63
N LEU A 185 17.17 -8.88 -15.64
CA LEU A 185 18.43 -8.66 -16.36
C LEU A 185 18.53 -7.22 -16.89
N PRO A 186 19.75 -6.70 -17.13
CA PRO A 186 19.94 -5.32 -17.60
C PRO A 186 19.15 -5.06 -18.88
N GLN A 187 18.42 -3.95 -18.93
CA GLN A 187 17.64 -3.54 -20.11
C GLN A 187 16.70 -4.62 -20.65
N SER A 188 16.14 -5.45 -19.76
CA SER A 188 15.33 -6.62 -20.12
C SER A 188 14.07 -6.73 -19.26
N ASN A 189 13.10 -7.48 -19.76
CA ASN A 189 11.92 -7.91 -18.98
C ASN A 189 12.09 -9.32 -18.39
N THR A 190 13.28 -9.93 -18.56
CA THR A 190 13.55 -11.28 -18.05
C THR A 190 13.79 -11.21 -16.55
N SER A 191 12.79 -11.64 -15.77
CA SER A 191 12.90 -11.72 -14.31
C SER A 191 14.00 -12.68 -13.88
N VAL A 192 14.77 -12.27 -12.87
CA VAL A 192 15.69 -13.12 -12.10
C VAL A 192 15.19 -13.34 -10.66
N SER A 193 14.06 -12.73 -10.31
CA SER A 193 13.37 -12.95 -9.04
C SER A 193 12.32 -14.05 -9.12
N ILE A 194 12.04 -14.67 -7.98
CA ILE A 194 10.80 -15.43 -7.79
C ILE A 194 9.63 -14.47 -7.56
N ALA A 195 8.39 -14.97 -7.67
CA ALA A 195 7.21 -14.14 -7.49
C ALA A 195 7.14 -13.57 -6.07
N ALA A 196 7.25 -12.24 -5.95
CA ALA A 196 7.03 -11.52 -4.70
C ALA A 196 5.53 -11.41 -4.38
N SER A 197 5.22 -11.28 -3.09
CA SER A 197 3.90 -10.82 -2.64
C SER A 197 3.67 -9.40 -3.16
N PRO A 198 2.42 -9.04 -3.55
CA PRO A 198 2.10 -7.65 -3.84
C PRO A 198 2.28 -6.79 -2.59
N ILE A 199 2.66 -5.53 -2.82
CA ILE A 199 2.50 -4.45 -1.85
C ILE A 199 1.35 -3.55 -2.31
N ALA A 200 0.72 -2.88 -1.37
CA ALA A 200 -0.35 -1.91 -1.61
C ALA A 200 0.13 -0.48 -1.30
N ILE A 201 -0.38 0.47 -2.08
CA ILE A 201 -0.25 1.90 -1.77
C ILE A 201 -1.66 2.47 -1.66
N VAL A 202 -1.92 3.16 -0.55
CA VAL A 202 -3.16 3.89 -0.28
C VAL A 202 -2.89 5.38 -0.40
N PHE A 203 -3.58 6.03 -1.33
CA PHE A 203 -3.44 7.43 -1.63
C PHE A 203 -4.58 8.21 -0.98
N ASN A 204 -4.24 9.20 -0.15
CA ASN A 204 -5.20 10.18 0.32
C ASN A 204 -5.50 11.16 -0.81
N ARG A 205 -6.78 11.46 -1.00
CA ARG A 205 -7.25 12.51 -1.90
C ARG A 205 -8.16 13.44 -1.13
N GLY A 206 -7.60 14.17 -0.17
CA GLY A 206 -8.30 15.21 0.58
C GLY A 206 -9.33 14.71 1.59
N LEU A 207 -9.14 13.51 2.15
CA LEU A 207 -9.78 13.12 3.40
C LEU A 207 -9.05 13.78 4.58
N GLU A 208 -9.79 14.05 5.65
CA GLU A 208 -9.22 14.38 6.95
C GLU A 208 -8.44 13.17 7.51
N THR A 209 -7.38 13.41 8.27
CA THR A 209 -6.47 12.38 8.77
C THR A 209 -7.21 11.20 9.40
N GLU A 210 -8.12 11.43 10.35
CA GLU A 210 -8.87 10.34 11.00
C GLU A 210 -9.67 9.47 10.01
N SER A 211 -10.22 10.08 8.95
CA SER A 211 -10.97 9.33 7.93
C SER A 211 -10.05 8.56 6.99
N PHE A 212 -8.84 9.08 6.75
CA PHE A 212 -7.82 8.41 5.96
C PHE A 212 -7.24 7.20 6.71
N GLU A 213 -6.90 7.35 8.00
CA GLU A 213 -6.42 6.24 8.85
C GLU A 213 -7.42 5.08 8.93
N LEU A 214 -8.73 5.38 8.92
CA LEU A 214 -9.76 4.34 8.85
C LEU A 214 -9.70 3.56 7.52
N ALA A 215 -9.44 4.24 6.40
CA ALA A 215 -9.30 3.60 5.10
C ALA A 215 -8.03 2.72 5.06
N VAL A 216 -6.91 3.22 5.58
CA VAL A 216 -5.63 2.50 5.70
C VAL A 216 -5.79 1.25 6.54
N SER A 217 -6.38 1.37 7.73
CA SER A 217 -6.64 0.21 8.61
C SER A 217 -7.51 -0.84 7.92
N ALA A 218 -8.52 -0.42 7.15
CA ALA A 218 -9.33 -1.33 6.35
C ALA A 218 -8.58 -1.93 5.15
N ALA A 219 -7.56 -1.25 4.62
CA ALA A 219 -6.73 -1.74 3.53
C ALA A 219 -5.74 -2.82 4.00
N ASP A 220 -5.11 -2.64 5.16
CA ASP A 220 -4.21 -3.63 5.76
C ASP A 220 -4.91 -4.97 5.96
N ALA A 221 -6.19 -4.93 6.33
CA ALA A 221 -7.00 -6.13 6.36
C ALA A 221 -6.98 -6.83 4.99
N LEU A 222 -7.16 -6.14 3.85
CA LEU A 222 -7.23 -6.76 2.52
C LEU A 222 -5.98 -7.54 2.11
N ASP A 223 -4.79 -7.02 2.41
CA ASP A 223 -3.52 -7.64 2.00
C ASP A 223 -3.20 -8.90 2.80
N ASN A 224 -3.63 -8.93 4.06
CA ASN A 224 -3.51 -10.10 4.91
C ASN A 224 -4.49 -11.22 4.50
N ASN A 225 -5.36 -11.02 3.51
CA ASN A 225 -6.54 -11.85 3.31
C ASN A 225 -6.51 -12.87 2.19
N ALA A 226 -5.45 -13.19 1.45
CA ALA A 226 -5.58 -14.26 0.44
C ALA A 226 -4.27 -14.94 0.04
N VAL A 227 -4.13 -16.22 0.40
CA VAL A 227 -3.04 -17.10 -0.02
C VAL A 227 -3.62 -18.25 -0.85
N PHE A 228 -3.33 -18.29 -2.15
CA PHE A 228 -3.69 -19.42 -3.02
C PHE A 228 -2.47 -20.31 -3.31
N VAL A 229 -2.61 -21.61 -3.04
CA VAL A 229 -1.59 -22.64 -3.30
C VAL A 229 -2.03 -23.46 -4.52
N ALA A 230 -1.38 -23.25 -5.66
CA ALA A 230 -1.80 -23.83 -6.94
C ALA A 230 -1.71 -25.37 -6.97
N GLU A 231 -0.75 -25.95 -6.27
CA GLU A 231 -0.52 -27.40 -6.20
C GLU A 231 -1.67 -28.13 -5.49
N THR A 232 -2.27 -27.48 -4.50
CA THR A 232 -3.35 -28.04 -3.70
C THR A 232 -4.71 -27.46 -4.09
N GLY A 233 -4.74 -26.37 -4.85
CA GLY A 233 -5.94 -25.60 -5.15
C GLY A 233 -6.54 -24.91 -3.92
N LEU A 234 -5.76 -24.73 -2.85
CA LEU A 234 -6.24 -24.19 -1.59
C LEU A 234 -6.11 -22.67 -1.57
N LEU A 235 -7.21 -21.95 -1.37
CA LEU A 235 -7.25 -20.52 -1.09
C LEU A 235 -7.51 -20.31 0.41
N THR A 236 -6.59 -19.70 1.13
CA THR A 236 -6.79 -19.28 2.52
C THR A 236 -6.97 -17.79 2.58
N ILE A 237 -8.05 -17.32 3.19
CA ILE A 237 -8.32 -15.90 3.37
C ILE A 237 -8.34 -15.62 4.86
N GLN A 238 -7.43 -14.78 5.34
CA GLN A 238 -7.26 -14.61 6.79
C GLN A 238 -8.43 -13.85 7.40
N HIS A 239 -8.92 -12.77 6.80
CA HIS A 239 -10.08 -12.02 7.28
C HIS A 239 -11.19 -11.91 6.21
N VAL A 240 -12.36 -12.45 6.51
CA VAL A 240 -13.60 -12.27 5.75
C VAL A 240 -14.62 -11.68 6.68
N ASN A 241 -15.09 -10.46 6.40
CA ASN A 241 -16.24 -9.94 7.11
C ASN A 241 -17.52 -10.53 6.50
N ALA A 242 -18.25 -11.29 7.31
CA ALA A 242 -19.54 -11.84 6.95
C ALA A 242 -20.50 -11.69 8.12
N LEU A 243 -21.66 -11.08 7.87
CA LEU A 243 -22.74 -10.92 8.87
C LEU A 243 -22.30 -10.16 10.14
N GLY A 244 -21.32 -9.26 10.03
CA GLY A 244 -20.80 -8.47 11.16
C GLY A 244 -19.74 -9.18 11.99
N THR A 245 -19.25 -10.33 11.53
CA THR A 245 -18.20 -11.12 12.18
C THR A 245 -17.04 -11.32 11.21
N VAL A 246 -15.81 -11.37 11.72
CA VAL A 246 -14.60 -11.63 10.92
C VAL A 246 -14.23 -13.10 11.01
N TYR A 247 -13.94 -13.71 9.86
CA TYR A 247 -13.55 -15.12 9.75
C TYR A 247 -12.23 -15.31 9.02
N LYS A 248 -11.44 -16.28 9.46
CA LYS A 248 -10.43 -16.94 8.65
C LYS A 248 -11.07 -18.08 7.88
N VAL A 249 -11.03 -18.03 6.56
CA VAL A 249 -11.64 -19.06 5.71
C VAL A 249 -10.61 -19.80 4.89
N LYS A 250 -10.86 -21.08 4.64
CA LYS A 250 -10.18 -21.86 3.62
C LYS A 250 -11.19 -22.30 2.58
N MET A 251 -10.80 -22.22 1.33
CA MET A 251 -11.62 -22.59 0.19
C MET A 251 -10.82 -23.49 -0.75
N GLN A 252 -11.48 -24.49 -1.32
CA GLN A 252 -10.92 -25.43 -2.28
C GLN A 252 -11.36 -25.07 -3.69
N TYR A 253 -10.41 -24.92 -4.61
CA TYR A 253 -10.72 -24.72 -6.02
C TYR A 253 -11.48 -25.93 -6.59
N SER A 254 -12.64 -25.69 -7.20
CA SER A 254 -13.52 -26.71 -7.77
C SER A 254 -13.57 -26.70 -9.30
N GLY A 255 -12.75 -25.88 -9.97
CA GLY A 255 -12.77 -25.67 -11.42
C GLY A 255 -13.68 -24.52 -11.84
N ASN A 256 -13.60 -24.10 -13.10
CA ASN A 256 -14.44 -23.02 -13.68
C ASN A 256 -14.45 -21.72 -12.87
N ASN A 257 -13.31 -21.35 -12.29
CA ASN A 257 -13.15 -20.18 -11.42
C ASN A 257 -14.06 -20.21 -10.18
N GLN A 258 -14.44 -21.41 -9.73
CA GLN A 258 -15.22 -21.61 -8.52
C GLN A 258 -14.37 -22.13 -7.37
N PHE A 259 -14.75 -21.72 -6.17
CA PHE A 259 -14.15 -22.16 -4.92
C PHE A 259 -15.26 -22.64 -3.99
N GLN A 260 -15.02 -23.75 -3.31
CA GLN A 260 -15.89 -24.29 -2.27
C GLN A 260 -15.31 -23.92 -0.91
N LEU A 261 -16.09 -23.24 -0.07
CA LEU A 261 -15.71 -23.03 1.34
C LEU A 261 -15.55 -24.40 2.02
N ILE A 262 -14.38 -24.66 2.60
CA ILE A 262 -14.09 -25.90 3.32
C ILE A 262 -13.87 -25.67 4.82
N GLU A 263 -13.50 -24.45 5.22
CA GLU A 263 -13.28 -24.09 6.62
C GLU A 263 -13.60 -22.61 6.81
N ALA A 264 -14.21 -22.25 7.94
CA ALA A 264 -14.40 -20.88 8.40
C ALA A 264 -14.25 -20.87 9.93
N GLU A 265 -13.24 -20.14 10.41
CA GLU A 265 -12.92 -19.96 11.81
C GLU A 265 -13.20 -18.50 12.17
N GLU A 266 -14.08 -18.26 13.14
CA GLU A 266 -14.34 -16.91 13.63
C GLU A 266 -13.12 -16.37 14.36
N ILE A 267 -12.74 -15.14 14.03
CA ILE A 267 -11.68 -14.41 14.71
C ILE A 267 -12.31 -13.62 15.84
N ILE A 268 -12.09 -14.10 17.06
CA ILE A 268 -12.50 -13.40 18.27
C ILE A 268 -11.30 -12.54 18.67
N ASP A 269 -11.35 -11.25 18.38
CA ASP A 269 -10.36 -10.31 18.92
C ASP A 269 -10.46 -10.33 20.45
N ALA A 270 -9.39 -10.80 21.10
CA ALA A 270 -9.26 -10.68 22.54
C ALA A 270 -8.96 -9.21 22.87
N HIS A 271 -9.99 -8.47 23.29
CA HIS A 271 -9.86 -7.14 23.87
C HIS A 271 -8.91 -7.12 25.08
#